data_AF-A0A7C4IKN4-F1
#
_entry.id   AF-A0A7C4IKN4-F1
#
_cell.length_a   1.000
_cell.length_b   1.000
_cell.length_c   1.000
_cell.angle_alpha   90.00
_cell.angle_beta   90.00
_cell.angle_gamma   90.00
#
_symmetry.space_group_name_H-M   'P 1'
#
loop_
_entity.id
_entity.type
_entity.pdbx_description
1 polymer ?
#
loop_
_entity_poly.entity_id
_entity_poly.type
_entity_poly.pdbx_seq_one_letter_code
_entity_poly.pdbx_strand_id
1 'polypeptide(L)'
;MTAKAKYGDIITVHFTCRLDDGSILDSSQGKPPLEITIGKSGYMKSFERAFIGMEPGDRKSVVVTADEAYGPYKSELRQVLRRDQFSNDVPPEVGMEIRIKQDDEEKVIRVVEVTESSVILDANHHLAGKDLFFDIELIALLKPGPSANAYYVLGSAMHEQGFIEEAVQHYHDATEANPEFLDAYFKLGILYQIMGHHDEAMSNYHKVLQLKADHMEAMVNLGNILRIKGEVDNAISYFHQALAIKPEYASAHNSLGVAFKEKGDMETAIRHYQKAIELDDGFAEAHNNLGMALREKAQFDEAEHSYRKAIHINSNLAEAHFNLASVLLLSGNLEEGWAEYEWRLNTEKFESRYHQFPCPPWDGSPVDGKTMLVCAEQGVGDEIMFASCLPNIIERAASCIIECDRRLIPLFSRSFSKASFFERDSQYLPDLSAVQLKVAIGSLPKYFRSDLGTFPHGKQFLLSDLSRVCAWQERLHPFGENLKVGISWRGGEHKYMSHVRSMLLKEWYELFRLPNISFFNLQYGHVSAEIDEVKDNTGTTIHDWEDSDPLENLDDFAAQIVALDLIISVDNATAHLAGAMGKPVWTLLPYVPDWRWMLNREDSPWYPTMRLFRQPAPGDWDSVMKGVVEELKRLI
;
A
#
# COMPACT_ATOMS: atom_id res chain seq x y z
N MET A 1 -53.47 -17.96 -10.42
CA MET A 1 -52.12 -17.82 -11.00
C MET A 1 -51.21 -18.70 -10.19
N THR A 2 -50.63 -19.71 -10.82
CA THR A 2 -49.59 -20.58 -10.28
C THR A 2 -48.36 -19.73 -9.99
N ALA A 3 -47.75 -19.89 -8.80
CA ALA A 3 -46.54 -19.15 -8.45
C ALA A 3 -45.38 -19.67 -9.32
N LYS A 4 -44.58 -18.75 -9.85
CA LYS A 4 -43.37 -19.07 -10.62
C LYS A 4 -42.18 -19.19 -9.68
N ALA A 5 -41.31 -20.15 -9.92
CA ALA A 5 -40.08 -20.33 -9.16
C ALA A 5 -39.17 -19.10 -9.29
N LYS A 6 -38.52 -18.73 -8.19
CA LYS A 6 -37.54 -17.62 -8.15
C LYS A 6 -36.29 -18.02 -7.37
N TYR A 7 -35.25 -17.20 -7.47
CA TYR A 7 -34.00 -17.40 -6.72
C TYR A 7 -34.28 -17.62 -5.22
N GLY A 8 -33.59 -18.59 -4.61
CA GLY A 8 -33.73 -18.96 -3.21
C GLY A 8 -34.94 -19.83 -2.86
N ASP A 9 -35.87 -20.09 -3.79
CA ASP A 9 -36.97 -21.05 -3.53
C ASP A 9 -36.43 -22.47 -3.36
N ILE A 10 -37.05 -23.22 -2.45
CA ILE A 10 -36.83 -24.65 -2.30
C ILE A 10 -37.82 -25.37 -3.21
N ILE A 11 -37.29 -26.15 -4.15
CA ILE A 11 -38.05 -26.81 -5.21
C ILE A 11 -37.68 -28.29 -5.30
N THR A 12 -38.59 -29.10 -5.85
CA THR A 12 -38.28 -30.46 -6.27
C THR A 12 -38.24 -30.56 -7.78
N VAL A 13 -37.23 -31.25 -8.31
CA VAL A 13 -36.95 -31.30 -9.74
C VAL A 13 -36.65 -32.71 -10.23
N HIS A 14 -36.94 -32.95 -11.50
CA HIS A 14 -36.33 -34.02 -12.26
C HIS A 14 -35.38 -33.43 -13.30
N PHE A 15 -34.23 -34.07 -13.48
CA PHE A 15 -33.29 -33.76 -14.54
C PHE A 15 -32.76 -35.03 -15.21
N THR A 16 -32.26 -34.86 -16.44
CA THR A 16 -31.38 -35.79 -17.16
C THR A 16 -30.25 -34.98 -17.79
N CYS A 17 -29.01 -35.27 -17.42
CA CYS A 17 -27.80 -34.65 -17.92
C CYS A 17 -27.18 -35.52 -19.02
N ARG A 18 -26.79 -34.92 -20.14
CA ARG A 18 -26.16 -35.59 -21.28
C ARG A 18 -24.94 -34.84 -21.79
N LEU A 19 -24.06 -35.58 -22.47
CA LEU A 19 -23.01 -35.03 -23.32
C LEU A 19 -23.53 -34.71 -24.73
N ASP A 20 -22.70 -34.05 -25.52
CA ASP A 20 -22.95 -33.69 -26.92
C ASP A 20 -23.28 -34.91 -27.81
N ASP A 21 -22.65 -36.04 -27.53
CA ASP A 21 -22.87 -37.33 -28.20
C ASP A 21 -24.18 -38.03 -27.79
N GLY A 22 -24.94 -37.42 -26.87
CA GLY A 22 -26.22 -37.93 -26.37
C GLY A 22 -26.10 -38.98 -25.26
N SER A 23 -24.89 -39.32 -24.81
CA SER A 23 -24.69 -40.20 -23.66
C SER A 23 -25.23 -39.57 -22.38
N ILE A 24 -25.96 -40.35 -21.57
CA ILE A 24 -26.51 -39.89 -20.29
C ILE A 24 -25.43 -40.00 -19.23
N LEU A 25 -25.08 -38.88 -18.61
CA LEU A 25 -24.13 -38.82 -17.50
C LEU A 25 -24.80 -39.10 -16.16
N ASP A 26 -25.94 -38.46 -15.94
CA ASP A 26 -26.72 -38.62 -14.72
C ASP A 26 -28.20 -38.34 -14.98
N SER A 27 -29.07 -38.97 -14.21
CA SER A 27 -30.50 -38.77 -14.28
C SER A 27 -31.17 -39.07 -12.94
N SER A 28 -32.16 -38.24 -12.63
CA SER A 28 -33.10 -38.45 -11.52
C SER A 28 -34.32 -39.30 -11.92
N GLN A 29 -34.43 -39.71 -13.19
CA GLN A 29 -35.56 -40.52 -13.67
C GLN A 29 -35.60 -41.88 -12.96
N GLY A 30 -36.76 -42.23 -12.40
CA GLY A 30 -36.94 -43.46 -11.61
C GLY A 30 -36.44 -43.38 -10.16
N LYS A 31 -35.94 -42.22 -9.71
CA LYS A 31 -35.60 -41.92 -8.31
C LYS A 31 -36.61 -40.91 -7.75
N PRO A 32 -36.66 -40.67 -6.42
CA PRO A 32 -37.40 -39.52 -5.88
C PRO A 32 -36.90 -38.20 -6.49
N PRO A 33 -37.78 -37.19 -6.69
CA PRO A 33 -37.38 -35.87 -7.15
C PRO A 33 -36.28 -35.26 -6.28
N LEU A 34 -35.31 -34.59 -6.90
CA LEU A 34 -34.21 -33.93 -6.21
C LEU A 34 -34.72 -32.63 -5.58
N GLU A 35 -34.51 -32.44 -4.28
CA GLU A 35 -34.76 -31.18 -3.60
C GLU A 35 -33.56 -30.25 -3.74
N ILE A 36 -33.76 -29.05 -4.29
CA ILE A 36 -32.72 -28.02 -4.41
C ILE A 36 -33.23 -26.66 -3.94
N THR A 37 -32.33 -25.80 -3.48
CA THR A 37 -32.57 -24.38 -3.29
C THR A 37 -31.94 -23.63 -4.46
N ILE A 38 -32.77 -22.95 -5.27
CA ILE A 38 -32.30 -22.29 -6.50
C ILE A 38 -31.18 -21.29 -6.17
N GLY A 39 -29.99 -21.52 -6.72
CA GLY A 39 -28.83 -20.65 -6.58
C GLY A 39 -28.02 -20.84 -5.29
N LYS A 40 -28.33 -21.86 -4.49
CA LYS A 40 -27.79 -22.09 -3.14
C LYS A 40 -27.41 -23.54 -2.82
N SER A 41 -27.77 -24.51 -3.67
CA SER A 41 -27.50 -25.93 -3.39
C SER A 41 -26.10 -26.40 -3.82
N GLY A 42 -25.30 -25.51 -4.44
CA GLY A 42 -23.93 -25.81 -4.84
C GLY A 42 -23.82 -26.60 -6.14
N TYR A 43 -24.92 -26.75 -6.89
CA TYR A 43 -24.88 -27.24 -8.26
C TYR A 43 -24.45 -26.12 -9.23
N MET A 44 -24.25 -26.50 -10.50
CA MET A 44 -23.89 -25.55 -11.56
C MET A 44 -24.91 -24.41 -11.65
N LYS A 45 -24.43 -23.16 -11.72
CA LYS A 45 -25.28 -21.96 -11.58
C LYS A 45 -26.40 -21.92 -12.65
N SER A 46 -26.09 -22.22 -13.89
CA SER A 46 -27.01 -22.23 -15.04
C SER A 46 -28.02 -23.35 -14.93
N PHE A 47 -27.64 -24.50 -14.36
CA PHE A 47 -28.58 -25.56 -14.04
C PHE A 47 -29.61 -25.09 -13.00
N GLU A 48 -29.16 -24.55 -11.87
CA GLU A 48 -30.09 -24.09 -10.83
C GLU A 48 -30.95 -22.90 -11.30
N ARG A 49 -30.34 -21.92 -11.99
CA ARG A 49 -31.03 -20.73 -12.49
C ARG A 49 -32.00 -21.03 -13.63
N ALA A 50 -31.86 -22.16 -14.32
CA ALA A 50 -32.76 -22.52 -15.41
C ALA A 50 -34.22 -22.72 -14.95
N PHE A 51 -34.42 -23.00 -13.66
CA PHE A 51 -35.75 -23.14 -13.04
C PHE A 51 -36.44 -21.81 -12.77
N ILE A 52 -35.74 -20.68 -12.74
CA ILE A 52 -36.34 -19.37 -12.49
C ILE A 52 -37.38 -19.05 -13.58
N GLY A 53 -38.58 -18.68 -13.14
CA GLY A 53 -39.72 -18.36 -14.00
C GLY A 53 -40.57 -19.57 -14.41
N MET A 54 -40.17 -20.80 -14.09
CA MET A 54 -40.94 -22.01 -14.36
C MET A 54 -42.09 -22.20 -13.34
N GLU A 55 -43.15 -22.85 -13.77
CA GLU A 55 -44.26 -23.34 -12.95
C GLU A 55 -44.17 -24.86 -12.77
N PRO A 56 -44.73 -25.44 -11.68
CA PRO A 56 -44.79 -26.89 -11.52
C PRO A 56 -45.42 -27.59 -12.73
N GLY A 57 -44.68 -28.54 -13.33
CA GLY A 57 -45.01 -29.24 -14.57
C GLY A 57 -44.27 -28.73 -15.80
N ASP A 58 -43.62 -27.57 -15.73
CA ASP A 58 -42.82 -27.04 -16.85
C ASP A 58 -41.57 -27.89 -17.10
N ARG A 59 -41.18 -27.96 -18.37
CA ARG A 59 -39.96 -28.65 -18.83
C ARG A 59 -39.12 -27.72 -19.70
N LYS A 60 -37.80 -27.83 -19.56
CA LYS A 60 -36.85 -27.00 -20.31
C LYS A 60 -35.58 -27.80 -20.61
N SER A 61 -34.92 -27.48 -21.71
CA SER A 61 -33.54 -27.94 -21.96
C SER A 61 -32.60 -26.75 -21.74
N VAL A 62 -31.54 -26.94 -20.98
CA VAL A 62 -30.51 -25.93 -20.72
C VAL A 62 -29.13 -26.51 -21.02
N VAL A 63 -28.28 -25.69 -21.61
CA VAL A 63 -26.86 -26.00 -21.83
C VAL A 63 -26.06 -25.29 -20.75
N VAL A 64 -25.29 -26.04 -19.98
CA VAL A 64 -24.25 -25.50 -19.11
C VAL A 64 -22.96 -25.58 -19.88
N THR A 65 -22.32 -24.42 -20.12
CA THR A 65 -21.11 -24.35 -20.94
C THR A 65 -19.93 -25.02 -20.23
N ALA A 66 -18.95 -25.47 -21.02
CA ALA A 66 -17.72 -26.07 -20.53
C ALA A 66 -17.04 -25.21 -19.47
N ASP A 67 -16.93 -23.90 -19.69
CA ASP A 67 -16.32 -22.95 -18.76
C ASP A 67 -17.03 -22.88 -17.40
N GLU A 68 -18.35 -23.07 -17.40
CA GLU A 68 -19.16 -23.04 -16.19
C GLU A 68 -19.26 -24.40 -15.49
N ALA A 69 -19.22 -25.49 -16.24
CA ALA A 69 -19.28 -26.84 -15.71
C ALA A 69 -17.96 -27.25 -15.05
N TYR A 70 -17.02 -27.79 -15.82
CA TYR A 70 -15.74 -28.30 -15.32
C TYR A 70 -14.53 -27.46 -15.76
N GLY A 71 -14.75 -26.42 -16.57
CA GLY A 71 -13.72 -25.54 -17.12
C GLY A 71 -12.78 -26.24 -18.11
N PRO A 72 -11.73 -25.53 -18.58
CA PRO A 72 -10.57 -26.19 -19.16
C PRO A 72 -9.91 -27.09 -18.10
N TYR A 73 -9.16 -28.09 -18.53
CA TYR A 73 -8.48 -29.03 -17.61
C TYR A 73 -7.59 -28.28 -16.59
N LYS A 74 -7.90 -28.43 -15.29
CA LYS A 74 -7.15 -27.82 -14.16
C LYS A 74 -6.61 -28.89 -13.21
N SER A 75 -5.48 -28.61 -12.56
CA SER A 75 -4.85 -29.49 -11.56
C SER A 75 -5.65 -29.69 -10.28
N GLU A 76 -6.68 -28.87 -10.03
CA GLU A 76 -7.56 -28.92 -8.84
C GLU A 76 -8.61 -30.05 -8.90
N LEU A 77 -8.88 -30.61 -10.09
CA LEU A 77 -9.74 -31.79 -10.28
C LEU A 77 -9.04 -33.11 -9.87
N ARG A 78 -7.80 -33.00 -9.38
CA ARG A 78 -6.93 -34.12 -9.01
C ARG A 78 -7.11 -34.47 -7.54
N GLN A 79 -7.37 -35.74 -7.26
CA GLN A 79 -7.17 -36.33 -5.95
C GLN A 79 -5.77 -36.95 -5.88
N VAL A 80 -4.92 -36.47 -4.98
CA VAL A 80 -3.57 -37.01 -4.79
C VAL A 80 -3.60 -38.04 -3.66
N LEU A 81 -3.42 -39.31 -4.02
CA LEU A 81 -3.25 -40.40 -3.06
C LEU A 81 -1.77 -40.74 -2.92
N ARG A 82 -1.36 -41.20 -1.73
CA ARG A 82 0.02 -41.66 -1.53
C ARG A 82 0.21 -43.03 -2.18
N ARG A 83 1.39 -43.26 -2.77
CA ARG A 83 1.69 -44.50 -3.52
C ARG A 83 1.61 -45.77 -2.65
N ASP A 84 1.83 -45.62 -1.34
CA ASP A 84 1.76 -46.69 -0.33
C ASP A 84 0.33 -47.15 0.00
N GLN A 85 -0.69 -46.42 -0.47
CA GLN A 85 -2.10 -46.80 -0.33
C GLN A 85 -2.54 -47.84 -1.38
N PHE A 86 -1.68 -48.16 -2.35
CA PHE A 86 -1.93 -49.14 -3.40
C PHE A 86 -1.11 -50.40 -3.18
N SER A 87 -1.71 -51.57 -3.46
CA SER A 87 -1.01 -52.85 -3.35
C SER A 87 0.23 -52.89 -4.26
N ASN A 88 1.30 -53.53 -3.80
CA ASN A 88 2.50 -53.78 -4.60
C ASN A 88 2.29 -54.85 -5.67
N ASP A 89 1.25 -55.69 -5.52
CA ASP A 89 0.98 -56.81 -6.44
C ASP A 89 0.31 -56.34 -7.74
N VAL A 90 -0.38 -55.19 -7.71
CA VAL A 90 -1.04 -54.57 -8.88
C VAL A 90 -0.76 -53.06 -8.81
N PRO A 91 0.37 -52.59 -9.37
CA PRO A 91 0.70 -51.17 -9.34
C PRO A 91 -0.32 -50.37 -10.17
N PRO A 92 -0.76 -49.19 -9.69
CA PRO A 92 -1.62 -48.31 -10.48
C PRO A 92 -0.83 -47.80 -11.68
N GLU A 93 -1.45 -47.82 -12.86
CA GLU A 93 -0.90 -47.30 -14.12
C GLU A 93 -1.80 -46.20 -14.66
N VAL A 94 -1.22 -45.24 -15.37
CA VAL A 94 -1.97 -44.19 -16.06
C VAL A 94 -2.99 -44.82 -17.01
N GLY A 95 -4.24 -44.43 -16.90
CA GLY A 95 -5.37 -44.99 -17.65
C GLY A 95 -6.14 -46.08 -16.92
N MET A 96 -5.65 -46.61 -15.79
CA MET A 96 -6.43 -47.54 -14.97
C MET A 96 -7.63 -46.85 -14.34
N GLU A 97 -8.76 -47.56 -14.31
CA GLU A 97 -9.97 -47.13 -13.63
C GLU A 97 -10.06 -47.80 -12.26
N ILE A 98 -10.05 -46.98 -11.21
CA ILE A 98 -10.16 -47.43 -9.82
C ILE A 98 -11.57 -47.16 -9.36
N ARG A 99 -12.19 -48.18 -8.76
CA ARG A 99 -13.50 -48.03 -8.14
C ARG A 99 -13.34 -47.74 -6.67
N ILE A 100 -13.82 -46.59 -6.25
CA ILE A 100 -13.83 -46.15 -4.86
C ILE A 100 -15.26 -46.20 -4.38
N LYS A 101 -15.51 -46.91 -3.27
CA LYS A 101 -16.81 -46.96 -2.62
C LYS A 101 -16.80 -46.00 -1.43
N GLN A 102 -17.64 -44.98 -1.47
CA GLN A 102 -17.76 -43.96 -0.43
C GLN A 102 -19.25 -43.68 -0.18
N ASP A 103 -19.69 -43.80 1.08
CA ASP A 103 -21.08 -43.55 1.52
C ASP A 103 -22.17 -44.19 0.63
N ASP A 104 -22.02 -45.49 0.37
CA ASP A 104 -22.90 -46.33 -0.48
C ASP A 104 -22.96 -45.99 -1.99
N GLU A 105 -22.17 -45.02 -2.46
CA GLU A 105 -21.92 -44.78 -3.89
C GLU A 105 -20.59 -45.40 -4.36
N GLU A 106 -20.61 -46.04 -5.53
CA GLU A 106 -19.41 -46.56 -6.21
C GLU A 106 -19.01 -45.58 -7.32
N LYS A 107 -17.85 -44.92 -7.17
CA LYS A 107 -17.30 -44.00 -8.17
C LYS A 107 -16.14 -44.64 -8.90
N VAL A 108 -16.15 -44.58 -10.23
CA VAL A 108 -15.04 -45.01 -11.07
C VAL A 108 -14.19 -43.79 -11.40
N ILE A 109 -12.92 -43.81 -10.99
CA ILE A 109 -12.00 -42.68 -11.09
C ILE A 109 -10.75 -43.15 -11.84
N ARG A 110 -10.27 -42.36 -12.81
CA ARG A 110 -9.14 -42.76 -13.65
C ARG A 110 -7.82 -42.27 -13.06
N VAL A 111 -6.80 -43.11 -13.08
CA VAL A 111 -5.42 -42.72 -12.78
C VAL A 111 -4.90 -41.87 -13.93
N VAL A 112 -4.51 -40.63 -13.65
CA VAL A 112 -3.98 -39.69 -14.67
C VAL A 112 -2.48 -39.48 -14.56
N GLU A 113 -1.90 -39.69 -13.38
CA GLU A 113 -0.47 -39.55 -13.17
C GLU A 113 -0.01 -40.49 -12.04
N VAL A 114 1.17 -41.09 -12.18
CA VAL A 114 1.78 -41.94 -11.16
C VAL A 114 3.23 -41.48 -10.99
N THR A 115 3.59 -41.06 -9.78
CA THR A 115 4.96 -40.69 -9.40
C THR A 115 5.51 -41.71 -8.40
N GLU A 116 6.79 -41.58 -8.04
CA GLU A 116 7.42 -42.45 -7.04
C GLU A 116 6.72 -42.38 -5.67
N SER A 117 6.10 -41.24 -5.33
CA SER A 117 5.50 -40.99 -4.02
C SER A 117 3.97 -40.85 -4.04
N SER A 118 3.35 -40.67 -5.21
CA SER A 118 1.91 -40.38 -5.31
C SER A 118 1.24 -40.97 -6.55
N VAL A 119 -0.08 -41.13 -6.46
CA VAL A 119 -0.97 -41.52 -7.55
C VAL A 119 -2.04 -40.45 -7.63
N ILE A 120 -2.15 -39.84 -8.79
CA ILE A 120 -3.10 -38.77 -9.06
C ILE A 120 -4.30 -39.37 -9.77
N LEU A 121 -5.47 -39.22 -9.15
CA LEU A 121 -6.75 -39.68 -9.66
C LEU A 121 -7.57 -38.49 -10.16
N ASP A 122 -8.29 -38.69 -11.25
CA ASP A 122 -9.19 -37.69 -11.82
C ASP A 122 -10.54 -38.32 -12.15
N ALA A 123 -11.60 -37.83 -11.51
CA ALA A 123 -12.96 -38.34 -11.65
C ALA A 123 -13.69 -37.74 -12.86
N ASN A 124 -13.30 -36.55 -13.29
CA ASN A 124 -14.07 -35.73 -14.24
C ASN A 124 -13.25 -35.29 -15.46
N HIS A 125 -12.03 -35.82 -15.66
CA HIS A 125 -11.15 -35.53 -16.79
C HIS A 125 -11.87 -35.52 -18.15
N HIS A 126 -12.71 -36.53 -18.37
CA HIS A 126 -13.42 -36.76 -19.63
C HIS A 126 -14.55 -35.75 -19.87
N LEU A 127 -14.89 -34.92 -18.87
CA LEU A 127 -15.89 -33.85 -18.90
C LEU A 127 -15.24 -32.46 -19.00
N ALA A 128 -13.92 -32.35 -18.77
CA ALA A 128 -13.21 -31.08 -18.91
C ALA A 128 -13.32 -30.55 -20.34
N GLY A 129 -13.63 -29.26 -20.49
CA GLY A 129 -13.82 -28.61 -21.78
C GLY A 129 -15.09 -29.03 -22.54
N LYS A 130 -16.04 -29.74 -21.92
CA LYS A 130 -17.30 -30.17 -22.55
C LYS A 130 -18.51 -29.45 -21.97
N ASP A 131 -19.43 -29.09 -22.86
CA ASP A 131 -20.76 -28.60 -22.49
C ASP A 131 -21.62 -29.76 -21.96
N LEU A 132 -22.51 -29.44 -21.03
CA LEU A 132 -23.48 -30.37 -20.45
C LEU A 132 -24.89 -29.96 -20.83
N PHE A 133 -25.69 -30.93 -21.29
CA PHE A 133 -27.06 -30.72 -21.74
C PHE A 133 -28.03 -31.29 -20.70
N PHE A 134 -28.79 -30.42 -20.04
CA PHE A 134 -29.78 -30.82 -19.06
C PHE A 134 -31.18 -30.68 -19.61
N ASP A 135 -31.93 -31.78 -19.65
CA ASP A 135 -33.39 -31.73 -19.68
C ASP A 135 -33.91 -31.68 -18.25
N ILE A 136 -34.62 -30.62 -17.90
CA ILE A 136 -35.12 -30.36 -16.56
C ILE A 136 -36.64 -30.27 -16.53
N GLU A 137 -37.23 -30.67 -15.42
CA GLU A 137 -38.65 -30.60 -15.09
C GLU A 137 -38.82 -30.09 -13.66
N LEU A 138 -39.62 -29.03 -13.48
CA LEU A 138 -39.99 -28.54 -12.16
C LEU A 138 -41.17 -29.34 -11.63
N ILE A 139 -41.01 -30.06 -10.53
CA ILE A 139 -42.05 -30.94 -9.97
C ILE A 139 -42.94 -30.19 -8.98
N ALA A 140 -42.35 -29.51 -8.00
CA ALA A 140 -43.10 -28.73 -7.03
C ALA A 140 -42.29 -27.56 -6.45
N LEU A 141 -43.01 -26.52 -6.03
CA LEU A 141 -42.49 -25.46 -5.16
C LEU A 141 -42.79 -25.87 -3.71
N LEU A 142 -41.75 -26.15 -2.92
CA LEU A 142 -41.91 -26.58 -1.53
C LEU A 142 -42.00 -25.39 -0.58
N LYS A 143 -41.08 -24.43 -0.71
CA LYS A 143 -41.00 -23.28 0.18
C LYS A 143 -40.47 -22.05 -0.55
N PRO A 144 -41.11 -20.88 -0.41
CA PRO A 144 -40.58 -19.65 -0.98
C PRO A 144 -39.27 -19.26 -0.30
N GLY A 145 -38.31 -18.82 -1.11
CA GLY A 145 -37.05 -18.26 -0.67
C GLY A 145 -37.23 -16.88 -0.03
N PRO A 146 -36.18 -16.41 0.69
CA PRO A 146 -36.14 -15.03 1.20
C PRO A 146 -36.43 -14.01 0.10
N SER A 147 -37.07 -12.90 0.46
CA SER A 147 -37.23 -11.78 -0.47
C SER A 147 -35.90 -11.06 -0.68
N ALA A 148 -35.78 -10.32 -1.79
CA ALA A 148 -34.63 -9.48 -2.04
C ALA A 148 -34.35 -8.54 -0.84
N ASN A 149 -35.39 -7.92 -0.27
CA ASN A 149 -35.27 -7.09 0.94
C ASN A 149 -34.74 -7.86 2.16
N ALA A 150 -35.13 -9.12 2.34
CA ALA A 150 -34.63 -9.93 3.45
C ALA A 150 -33.12 -10.19 3.31
N TYR A 151 -32.67 -10.51 2.10
CA TYR A 151 -31.23 -10.63 1.80
C TYR A 151 -30.49 -9.31 2.00
N TYR A 152 -31.06 -8.18 1.55
CA TYR A 152 -30.47 -6.86 1.75
C TYR A 152 -30.31 -6.49 3.24
N VAL A 153 -31.33 -6.74 4.05
CA VAL A 153 -31.28 -6.48 5.51
C VAL A 153 -30.23 -7.38 6.18
N LEU A 154 -30.13 -8.64 5.76
CA LEU A 154 -29.11 -9.56 6.28
C LEU A 154 -27.70 -9.09 5.89
N GLY A 155 -27.49 -8.67 4.63
CA GLY A 155 -26.24 -8.08 4.19
C GLY A 155 -25.88 -6.81 4.96
N SER A 156 -26.87 -5.98 5.29
CA SER A 156 -26.67 -4.77 6.11
C SER A 156 -26.22 -5.14 7.53
N ALA A 157 -26.88 -6.12 8.16
CA ALA A 157 -26.52 -6.58 9.50
C ALA A 157 -25.13 -7.24 9.56
N MET A 158 -24.72 -7.97 8.51
CA MET A 158 -23.38 -8.56 8.43
C MET A 158 -22.32 -7.48 8.23
N HIS A 159 -22.58 -6.51 7.37
CA HIS A 159 -21.69 -5.37 7.14
C HIS A 159 -21.45 -4.55 8.43
N GLU A 160 -22.52 -4.24 9.18
CA GLU A 160 -22.42 -3.53 10.46
C GLU A 160 -21.59 -4.29 11.52
N GLN A 161 -21.52 -5.61 11.41
CA GLN A 161 -20.72 -6.47 12.30
C GLN A 161 -19.29 -6.71 11.77
N GLY A 162 -18.95 -6.20 10.58
CA GLY A 162 -17.65 -6.38 9.96
C GLY A 162 -17.46 -7.69 9.19
N PHE A 163 -18.52 -8.48 9.00
CA PHE A 163 -18.51 -9.69 8.16
C PHE A 163 -18.69 -9.31 6.69
N ILE A 164 -17.61 -8.80 6.07
CA ILE A 164 -17.65 -8.16 4.75
C ILE A 164 -17.99 -9.17 3.64
N GLU A 165 -17.34 -10.33 3.64
CA GLU A 165 -17.54 -11.36 2.63
C GLU A 165 -18.97 -11.91 2.66
N GLU A 166 -19.52 -12.15 3.85
CA GLU A 166 -20.90 -12.56 4.06
C GLU A 166 -21.88 -11.47 3.62
N ALA A 167 -21.57 -10.21 3.91
CA ALA A 167 -22.38 -9.09 3.46
C ALA A 167 -22.44 -8.99 1.92
N VAL A 168 -21.29 -9.13 1.25
CA VAL A 168 -21.22 -9.18 -0.22
C VAL A 168 -22.09 -10.31 -0.75
N GLN A 169 -21.99 -11.51 -0.18
CA GLN A 169 -22.79 -12.64 -0.62
C GLN A 169 -24.29 -12.36 -0.49
N HIS A 170 -24.74 -11.77 0.62
CA HIS A 170 -26.15 -11.45 0.82
C HIS A 170 -26.66 -10.31 -0.06
N TYR A 171 -25.86 -9.28 -0.32
CA TYR A 171 -26.26 -8.27 -1.31
C TYR A 171 -26.31 -8.85 -2.72
N HIS A 172 -25.40 -9.75 -3.08
CA HIS A 172 -25.47 -10.48 -4.34
C HIS A 172 -26.77 -11.30 -4.43
N ASP A 173 -27.14 -12.04 -3.38
CA ASP A 173 -28.41 -12.77 -3.32
C ASP A 173 -29.62 -11.83 -3.50
N ALA A 174 -29.56 -10.62 -2.94
CA ALA A 174 -30.60 -9.61 -3.13
C ALA A 174 -30.74 -9.18 -4.60
N THR A 175 -29.62 -8.99 -5.31
CA THR A 175 -29.63 -8.68 -6.75
C THR A 175 -30.08 -9.84 -7.62
N GLU A 176 -29.82 -11.08 -7.21
CA GLU A 176 -30.32 -12.29 -7.91
C GLU A 176 -31.82 -12.48 -7.70
N ALA A 177 -32.31 -12.21 -6.48
CA ALA A 177 -33.74 -12.25 -6.18
C ALA A 177 -34.52 -11.09 -6.84
N ASN A 178 -33.87 -9.95 -7.07
CA ASN A 178 -34.42 -8.82 -7.82
C ASN A 178 -33.32 -8.08 -8.61
N PRO A 179 -33.21 -8.33 -9.94
CA PRO A 179 -32.20 -7.69 -10.80
C PRO A 179 -32.34 -6.17 -10.99
N GLU A 180 -33.41 -5.56 -10.47
CA GLU A 180 -33.62 -4.10 -10.45
C GLU A 180 -33.40 -3.52 -9.04
N PHE A 181 -32.85 -4.28 -8.09
CA PHE A 181 -32.63 -3.81 -6.73
C PHE A 181 -31.42 -2.87 -6.64
N LEU A 182 -31.68 -1.60 -6.90
CA LEU A 182 -30.68 -0.53 -6.90
C LEU A 182 -29.82 -0.48 -5.63
N ASP A 183 -30.44 -0.50 -4.44
CA ASP A 183 -29.69 -0.35 -3.18
C ASP A 183 -28.70 -1.51 -2.94
N ALA A 184 -29.05 -2.73 -3.36
CA ALA A 184 -28.16 -3.88 -3.25
C ALA A 184 -26.93 -3.74 -4.16
N TYR A 185 -27.11 -3.31 -5.42
CA TYR A 185 -25.99 -2.99 -6.31
C TYR A 185 -25.13 -1.86 -5.74
N PHE A 186 -25.75 -0.82 -5.18
CA PHE A 186 -25.01 0.29 -4.59
C PHE A 186 -24.15 -0.17 -3.40
N LYS A 187 -24.70 -1.01 -2.51
CA LYS A 187 -23.95 -1.59 -1.39
C LYS A 187 -22.83 -2.54 -1.84
N LEU A 188 -23.06 -3.37 -2.87
CA LEU A 188 -21.99 -4.17 -3.49
C LEU A 188 -20.87 -3.28 -4.02
N GLY A 189 -21.21 -2.18 -4.71
CA GLY A 189 -20.24 -1.21 -5.20
C GLY A 189 -19.34 -0.66 -4.08
N ILE A 190 -19.94 -0.30 -2.94
CA ILE A 190 -19.20 0.17 -1.76
C ILE A 190 -18.29 -0.93 -1.18
N LEU A 191 -18.80 -2.14 -0.97
CA LEU A 191 -18.01 -3.21 -0.36
C LEU A 191 -16.85 -3.65 -1.24
N TYR A 192 -17.06 -3.81 -2.55
CA TYR A 192 -15.97 -4.11 -3.47
C TYR A 192 -14.93 -2.99 -3.51
N GLN A 193 -15.35 -1.73 -3.38
CA GLN A 193 -14.42 -0.62 -3.27
C GLN A 193 -13.56 -0.70 -1.99
N ILE A 194 -14.16 -1.04 -0.85
CA ILE A 194 -13.43 -1.26 0.42
C ILE A 194 -12.43 -2.41 0.29
N MET A 195 -12.80 -3.48 -0.42
CA MET A 195 -11.93 -4.63 -0.68
C MET A 195 -10.83 -4.36 -1.75
N GLY A 196 -10.82 -3.17 -2.37
CA GLY A 196 -9.89 -2.85 -3.47
C GLY A 196 -10.25 -3.51 -4.81
N HIS A 197 -11.41 -4.17 -4.92
CA HIS A 197 -11.93 -4.81 -6.12
C HIS A 197 -12.59 -3.76 -7.03
N HIS A 198 -11.76 -2.91 -7.63
CA HIS A 198 -12.22 -1.71 -8.35
C HIS A 198 -13.10 -2.02 -9.56
N ASP A 199 -12.83 -3.10 -10.31
CA ASP A 199 -13.60 -3.43 -11.52
C ASP A 199 -15.02 -3.92 -11.18
N GLU A 200 -15.15 -4.74 -10.14
CA GLU A 200 -16.43 -5.17 -9.60
C GLU A 200 -17.22 -3.99 -9.03
N ALA A 201 -16.55 -3.10 -8.28
CA ALA A 201 -17.18 -1.88 -7.77
C ALA A 201 -17.73 -1.01 -8.90
N MET A 202 -16.92 -0.76 -9.95
CA MET A 202 -17.35 -0.02 -11.14
C MET A 202 -18.53 -0.68 -11.83
N SER A 203 -18.52 -2.00 -12.02
CA SER A 203 -19.63 -2.74 -12.65
C SER A 203 -20.94 -2.52 -11.90
N ASN A 204 -20.90 -2.62 -10.57
CA ASN A 204 -22.05 -2.39 -9.71
C ASN A 204 -22.55 -0.93 -9.76
N TYR A 205 -21.66 0.06 -9.73
CA TYR A 205 -22.05 1.47 -9.87
C TYR A 205 -22.63 1.79 -11.25
N HIS A 206 -22.09 1.22 -12.34
CA HIS A 206 -22.70 1.34 -13.66
C HIS A 206 -24.10 0.74 -13.69
N LYS A 207 -24.33 -0.40 -13.01
CA LYS A 207 -25.66 -0.98 -12.88
C LYS A 207 -26.62 -0.07 -12.12
N VAL A 208 -26.17 0.60 -11.05
CA VAL A 208 -26.95 1.65 -10.36
C VAL A 208 -27.31 2.78 -11.31
N LEU A 209 -26.36 3.28 -12.11
CA LEU A 209 -26.60 4.37 -13.06
C LEU A 209 -27.48 3.95 -14.26
N GLN A 210 -27.49 2.67 -14.65
CA GLN A 210 -28.44 2.14 -15.62
C GLN A 210 -29.87 2.12 -15.07
N LEU A 211 -30.05 1.76 -13.79
CA LEU A 211 -31.35 1.73 -13.12
C LEU A 211 -31.84 3.14 -12.76
N LYS A 212 -30.92 4.04 -12.43
CA LYS A 212 -31.18 5.43 -12.05
C LYS A 212 -30.04 6.35 -12.50
N ALA A 213 -30.24 6.98 -13.65
CA ALA A 213 -29.23 7.81 -14.30
C ALA A 213 -28.82 9.06 -13.50
N ASP A 214 -29.63 9.51 -12.53
CA ASP A 214 -29.35 10.69 -11.69
C ASP A 214 -28.81 10.33 -10.29
N HIS A 215 -28.29 9.12 -10.09
CA HIS A 215 -27.73 8.67 -8.81
C HIS A 215 -26.34 9.28 -8.52
N MET A 216 -26.32 10.50 -7.99
CA MET A 216 -25.11 11.30 -7.76
C MET A 216 -24.02 10.61 -6.93
N GLU A 217 -24.38 9.86 -5.89
CA GLU A 217 -23.41 9.17 -5.03
C GLU A 217 -22.66 8.06 -5.79
N ALA A 218 -23.33 7.40 -6.73
CA ALA A 218 -22.71 6.39 -7.58
C ALA A 218 -21.79 7.05 -8.62
N MET A 219 -22.16 8.22 -9.15
CA MET A 219 -21.27 9.02 -10.02
C MET A 219 -20.00 9.45 -9.29
N VAL A 220 -20.11 9.94 -8.05
CA VAL A 220 -18.95 10.34 -7.25
C VAL A 220 -18.08 9.13 -6.92
N ASN A 221 -18.64 7.99 -6.50
CA ASN A 221 -17.83 6.81 -6.19
C ASN A 221 -17.15 6.25 -7.44
N LEU A 222 -17.83 6.23 -8.59
CA LEU A 222 -17.24 5.84 -9.87
C LEU A 222 -16.11 6.78 -10.28
N GLY A 223 -16.30 8.10 -10.14
CA GLY A 223 -15.27 9.09 -10.38
C GLY A 223 -14.06 8.90 -9.47
N ASN A 224 -14.27 8.61 -8.19
CA ASN A 224 -13.18 8.34 -7.24
C ASN A 224 -12.38 7.09 -7.63
N ILE A 225 -13.03 6.02 -8.12
CA ILE A 225 -12.32 4.83 -8.62
C ILE A 225 -11.52 5.15 -9.88
N LEU A 226 -12.09 5.89 -10.83
CA LEU A 226 -11.39 6.32 -12.05
C LEU A 226 -10.16 7.15 -11.73
N ARG A 227 -10.25 8.05 -10.73
CA ARG A 227 -9.11 8.81 -10.22
C ARG A 227 -8.00 7.90 -9.70
N ILE A 228 -8.33 6.89 -8.88
CA ILE A 228 -7.36 5.90 -8.37
C ILE A 228 -6.68 5.14 -9.51
N LYS A 229 -7.41 4.83 -10.60
CA LYS A 229 -6.87 4.19 -11.80
C LYS A 229 -6.06 5.14 -12.70
N GLY A 230 -5.92 6.41 -12.34
CA GLY A 230 -5.19 7.44 -13.09
C GLY A 230 -6.01 8.10 -14.22
N GLU A 231 -7.28 7.77 -14.37
CA GLU A 231 -8.20 8.36 -15.36
C GLU A 231 -8.84 9.65 -14.83
N VAL A 232 -8.00 10.62 -14.45
CA VAL A 232 -8.41 11.82 -13.72
C VAL A 232 -9.41 12.69 -14.51
N ASP A 233 -9.27 12.80 -15.83
CA ASP A 233 -10.21 13.57 -16.66
C ASP A 233 -11.61 12.91 -16.72
N ASN A 234 -11.66 11.57 -16.75
CA ASN A 234 -12.93 10.83 -16.69
C ASN A 234 -13.58 10.99 -15.31
N ALA A 235 -12.78 11.00 -14.24
CA ALA A 235 -13.27 11.28 -12.89
C ALA A 235 -13.92 12.67 -12.78
N ILE A 236 -13.24 13.70 -13.29
CA ILE A 236 -13.74 15.08 -13.33
C ILE A 236 -15.08 15.16 -14.06
N SER A 237 -15.23 14.44 -15.18
CA SER A 237 -16.49 14.37 -15.92
C SER A 237 -17.65 13.85 -15.06
N TYR A 238 -17.45 12.76 -14.31
CA TYR A 238 -18.49 12.21 -13.43
C TYR A 238 -18.83 13.15 -12.26
N PHE A 239 -17.84 13.83 -11.67
CA PHE A 239 -18.10 14.81 -10.61
C PHE A 239 -18.90 16.01 -11.14
N HIS A 240 -18.61 16.50 -12.34
CA HIS A 240 -19.40 17.54 -12.98
C HIS A 240 -20.83 17.09 -13.33
N GLN A 241 -21.03 15.84 -13.74
CA GLN A 241 -22.37 15.29 -13.95
C GLN A 241 -23.18 15.27 -12.64
N ALA A 242 -22.57 14.86 -11.53
CA ALA A 242 -23.21 14.92 -10.22
C ALA A 242 -23.59 16.36 -9.82
N LEU A 243 -22.71 17.33 -10.07
CA LEU A 243 -22.98 18.75 -9.81
C LEU A 243 -24.00 19.38 -10.78
N ALA A 244 -24.14 18.86 -12.00
CA ALA A 244 -25.19 19.27 -12.92
C ALA A 244 -26.59 18.88 -12.41
N ILE A 245 -26.69 17.77 -11.66
CA ILE A 245 -27.93 17.32 -11.00
C ILE A 245 -28.15 18.12 -9.71
N LYS A 246 -27.13 18.23 -8.85
CA LYS A 246 -27.17 19.00 -7.60
C LYS A 246 -25.91 19.85 -7.46
N PRO A 247 -25.98 21.16 -7.78
CA PRO A 247 -24.84 22.07 -7.63
C PRO A 247 -24.32 22.19 -6.19
N GLU A 248 -25.19 21.95 -5.20
CA GLU A 248 -24.89 22.02 -3.77
C GLU A 248 -24.51 20.64 -3.20
N TYR A 249 -23.66 19.88 -3.91
CA TYR A 249 -23.19 18.57 -3.46
C TYR A 249 -21.74 18.62 -2.98
N ALA A 250 -21.56 18.80 -1.67
CA ALA A 250 -20.26 18.99 -1.02
C ALA A 250 -19.24 17.89 -1.37
N SER A 251 -19.66 16.62 -1.35
CA SER A 251 -18.80 15.47 -1.70
C SER A 251 -18.22 15.57 -3.11
N ALA A 252 -19.04 15.94 -4.11
CA ALA A 252 -18.56 16.12 -5.48
C ALA A 252 -17.57 17.29 -5.61
N HIS A 253 -17.78 18.38 -4.86
CA HIS A 253 -16.81 19.48 -4.80
C HIS A 253 -15.50 19.05 -4.15
N ASN A 254 -15.53 18.33 -3.04
CA ASN A 254 -14.30 17.80 -2.43
C ASN A 254 -13.55 16.87 -3.40
N SER A 255 -14.25 15.94 -4.06
CA SER A 255 -13.67 15.06 -5.07
C SER A 255 -13.08 15.81 -6.28
N LEU A 256 -13.71 16.88 -6.76
CA LEU A 256 -13.11 17.76 -7.77
C LEU A 256 -11.84 18.43 -7.25
N GLY A 257 -11.85 18.90 -6.00
CA GLY A 257 -10.66 19.46 -5.35
C GLY A 257 -9.48 18.50 -5.40
N VAL A 258 -9.71 17.22 -5.04
CA VAL A 258 -8.68 16.17 -5.09
C VAL A 258 -8.20 15.94 -6.53
N ALA A 259 -9.12 15.83 -7.49
CA ALA A 259 -8.75 15.61 -8.89
C ALA A 259 -7.96 16.79 -9.50
N PHE A 260 -8.31 18.04 -9.20
CA PHE A 260 -7.56 19.20 -9.67
C PHE A 260 -6.19 19.33 -9.01
N LYS A 261 -6.08 18.95 -7.73
CA LYS A 261 -4.79 18.83 -7.04
C LYS A 261 -3.87 17.85 -7.77
N GLU A 262 -4.36 16.67 -8.15
CA GLU A 262 -3.58 15.67 -8.90
C GLU A 262 -3.14 16.17 -10.28
N LYS A 263 -3.92 17.07 -10.90
CA LYS A 263 -3.54 17.76 -12.15
C LYS A 263 -2.56 18.91 -11.94
N GLY A 264 -2.21 19.25 -10.70
CA GLY A 264 -1.35 20.39 -10.34
C GLY A 264 -2.05 21.75 -10.35
N ASP A 265 -3.37 21.81 -10.56
CA ASP A 265 -4.15 23.05 -10.47
C ASP A 265 -4.60 23.29 -9.03
N MET A 266 -3.66 23.74 -8.21
CA MET A 266 -3.83 23.93 -6.77
C MET A 266 -4.85 25.02 -6.44
N GLU A 267 -4.89 26.10 -7.22
CA GLU A 267 -5.84 27.21 -7.07
C GLU A 267 -7.28 26.74 -7.26
N THR A 268 -7.56 25.95 -8.30
CA THR A 268 -8.89 25.38 -8.53
C THR A 268 -9.24 24.36 -7.44
N ALA A 269 -8.26 23.57 -6.98
CA ALA A 269 -8.45 22.62 -5.88
C ALA A 269 -8.92 23.32 -4.60
N ILE A 270 -8.21 24.37 -4.17
CA ILE A 270 -8.55 25.17 -2.99
C ILE A 270 -9.97 25.73 -3.08
N ARG A 271 -10.35 26.30 -4.23
CA ARG A 271 -11.71 26.84 -4.43
C ARG A 271 -12.78 25.75 -4.26
N HIS A 272 -12.53 24.54 -4.74
CA HIS A 272 -13.47 23.44 -4.61
C HIS A 272 -13.55 22.87 -3.18
N TYR A 273 -12.43 22.79 -2.45
CA TYR A 273 -12.46 22.43 -1.03
C TYR A 273 -13.21 23.47 -0.20
N GLN A 274 -12.93 24.76 -0.42
CA GLN A 274 -13.67 25.86 0.21
C GLN A 274 -15.16 25.77 -0.10
N LYS A 275 -15.53 25.46 -1.34
CA LYS A 275 -16.95 25.29 -1.69
C LYS A 275 -17.59 24.09 -1.00
N ALA A 276 -16.87 22.97 -0.84
CA ALA A 276 -17.37 21.83 -0.09
C ALA A 276 -17.62 22.20 1.39
N ILE A 277 -16.70 22.94 2.01
CA ILE A 277 -16.82 23.43 3.40
C ILE A 277 -17.96 24.45 3.55
N GLU A 278 -18.14 25.36 2.59
CA GLU A 278 -19.27 26.30 2.60
C GLU A 278 -20.63 25.58 2.59
N LEU A 279 -20.72 24.45 1.88
CA LEU A 279 -21.93 23.65 1.75
C LEU A 279 -22.15 22.72 2.95
N ASP A 280 -21.05 22.26 3.56
CA ASP A 280 -21.05 21.42 4.75
C ASP A 280 -19.81 21.74 5.61
N ASP A 281 -20.00 22.60 6.61
CA ASP A 281 -18.93 23.00 7.55
C ASP A 281 -18.43 21.80 8.39
N GLY A 282 -19.25 20.76 8.52
CA GLY A 282 -18.94 19.50 9.20
C GLY A 282 -18.21 18.48 8.33
N PHE A 283 -17.71 18.86 7.15
CA PHE A 283 -17.00 17.94 6.27
C PHE A 283 -15.49 17.87 6.60
N ALA A 284 -15.12 17.02 7.55
CA ALA A 284 -13.75 16.92 8.08
C ALA A 284 -12.69 16.68 6.99
N GLU A 285 -12.96 15.80 6.04
CA GLU A 285 -12.05 15.46 4.94
C GLU A 285 -11.77 16.67 4.04
N ALA A 286 -12.77 17.52 3.79
CA ALA A 286 -12.58 18.74 3.00
C ALA A 286 -11.69 19.76 3.72
N HIS A 287 -11.80 19.90 5.04
CA HIS A 287 -10.89 20.71 5.86
C HIS A 287 -9.46 20.16 5.84
N ASN A 288 -9.29 18.83 5.98
CA ASN A 288 -7.97 18.19 5.86
C ASN A 288 -7.35 18.44 4.48
N ASN A 289 -8.11 18.23 3.40
CA ASN A 289 -7.64 18.44 2.03
C ASN A 289 -7.29 19.91 1.74
N LEU A 290 -8.09 20.85 2.27
CA LEU A 290 -7.77 22.28 2.20
C LEU A 290 -6.45 22.58 2.92
N GLY A 291 -6.24 22.04 4.13
CA GLY A 291 -5.00 22.19 4.88
C GLY A 291 -3.78 21.69 4.10
N MET A 292 -3.90 20.55 3.40
CA MET A 292 -2.83 20.03 2.56
C MET A 292 -2.49 20.97 1.41
N ALA A 293 -3.50 21.49 0.71
CA ALA A 293 -3.30 22.42 -0.39
C ALA A 293 -2.69 23.75 0.07
N LEU A 294 -3.12 24.27 1.22
CA LEU A 294 -2.56 25.48 1.83
C LEU A 294 -1.11 25.29 2.26
N ARG A 295 -0.75 24.12 2.82
CA ARG A 295 0.63 23.78 3.15
C ARG A 295 1.52 23.78 1.90
N GLU A 296 1.05 23.20 0.80
CA GLU A 296 1.78 23.19 -0.48
C GLU A 296 1.96 24.61 -1.06
N LYS A 297 1.07 25.55 -0.72
CA LYS A 297 1.21 26.99 -1.01
C LYS A 297 2.02 27.77 0.04
N ALA A 298 2.65 27.09 1.01
CA ALA A 298 3.38 27.68 2.13
C ALA A 298 2.52 28.58 3.06
N GLN A 299 1.20 28.39 3.08
CA GLN A 299 0.26 29.06 3.97
C GLN A 299 0.06 28.21 5.24
N PHE A 300 1.09 28.19 6.10
CA PHE A 300 1.19 27.23 7.20
C PHE A 300 0.17 27.50 8.33
N ASP A 301 -0.10 28.76 8.66
CA ASP A 301 -1.06 29.12 9.72
C ASP A 301 -2.50 28.73 9.31
N GLU A 302 -2.89 28.98 8.06
CA GLU A 302 -4.19 28.59 7.53
C GLU A 302 -4.31 27.07 7.36
N ALA A 303 -3.20 26.39 7.02
CA ALA A 303 -3.15 24.94 6.99
C ALA A 303 -3.38 24.33 8.37
N GLU A 304 -2.67 24.83 9.39
CA GLU A 304 -2.86 24.43 10.79
C GLU A 304 -4.32 24.62 11.23
N HIS A 305 -4.91 25.78 10.95
CA HIS A 305 -6.31 26.05 11.27
C HIS A 305 -7.25 25.01 10.66
N SER A 306 -7.04 24.69 9.38
CA SER A 306 -7.87 23.74 8.64
C SER A 306 -7.75 22.32 9.22
N TYR A 307 -6.53 21.86 9.56
CA TYR A 307 -6.37 20.55 10.21
C TYR A 307 -7.03 20.49 11.58
N ARG A 308 -6.88 21.53 12.40
CA ARG A 308 -7.55 21.59 13.72
C ARG A 308 -9.07 21.56 13.59
N LYS A 309 -9.63 22.18 12.54
CA LYS A 309 -11.07 22.07 12.23
C LYS A 309 -11.46 20.66 11.85
N ALA A 310 -10.70 19.99 10.98
CA ALA A 310 -10.93 18.60 10.62
C ALA A 310 -10.94 17.68 11.86
N ILE A 311 -9.95 17.84 12.75
CA ILE A 311 -9.84 17.09 14.02
C ILE A 311 -11.00 17.41 14.98
N HIS A 312 -11.43 18.67 15.06
CA HIS A 312 -12.56 19.04 15.91
C HIS A 312 -13.86 18.37 15.47
N ILE A 313 -14.07 18.24 14.16
CA ILE A 313 -15.24 17.60 13.56
C ILE A 313 -15.16 16.08 13.70
N ASN A 314 -14.00 15.49 13.37
CA ASN A 314 -13.73 14.06 13.48
C ASN A 314 -12.41 13.85 14.24
N SER A 315 -12.52 13.62 15.54
CA SER A 315 -11.36 13.44 16.44
C SER A 315 -10.57 12.15 16.18
N ASN A 316 -11.03 11.27 15.29
CA ASN A 316 -10.36 10.03 14.94
C ASN A 316 -9.75 10.09 13.52
N LEU A 317 -9.78 11.25 12.86
CA LEU A 317 -9.21 11.42 11.52
C LEU A 317 -7.68 11.47 11.59
N ALA A 318 -7.05 10.30 11.62
CA ALA A 318 -5.60 10.12 11.81
C ALA A 318 -4.75 10.91 10.81
N GLU A 319 -5.21 11.03 9.55
CA GLU A 319 -4.53 11.82 8.52
C GLU A 319 -4.44 13.30 8.89
N ALA A 320 -5.51 13.88 9.46
CA ALA A 320 -5.52 15.29 9.86
C ALA A 320 -4.57 15.55 11.03
N HIS A 321 -4.52 14.65 12.02
CA HIS A 321 -3.55 14.70 13.10
C HIS A 321 -2.11 14.60 12.58
N PHE A 322 -1.83 13.66 11.69
CA PHE A 322 -0.49 13.50 11.10
C PHE A 322 -0.07 14.70 10.24
N ASN A 323 -1.00 15.29 9.49
CA ASN A 323 -0.75 16.48 8.71
C ASN A 323 -0.54 17.73 9.59
N LEU A 324 -1.29 17.85 10.69
CA LEU A 324 -1.09 18.87 11.72
C LEU A 324 0.30 18.74 12.34
N ALA A 325 0.69 17.53 12.75
CA ALA A 325 2.02 17.23 13.28
C ALA A 325 3.13 17.75 12.36
N SER A 326 2.99 17.49 11.05
CA SER A 326 3.96 17.92 10.05
C SER A 326 4.13 19.45 10.04
N VAL A 327 3.03 20.22 10.12
CA VAL A 327 3.11 21.70 10.16
C VAL A 327 3.68 22.20 11.49
N LEU A 328 3.26 21.62 12.61
CA LEU A 328 3.74 22.00 13.94
C LEU A 328 5.26 21.77 14.06
N LEU A 329 5.73 20.57 13.68
CA LEU A 329 7.16 20.24 13.67
C LEU A 329 7.96 21.13 12.71
N LEU A 330 7.40 21.43 11.53
CA LEU A 330 8.00 22.34 10.55
C LEU A 330 8.17 23.78 11.10
N SER A 331 7.21 24.25 11.91
CA SER A 331 7.32 25.55 12.60
C SER A 331 8.16 25.52 13.89
N GLY A 332 8.57 24.33 14.36
CA GLY A 332 9.33 24.15 15.59
C GLY A 332 8.49 24.03 16.88
N ASN A 333 7.17 23.86 16.79
CA ASN A 333 6.31 23.48 17.92
C ASN A 333 6.44 21.97 18.18
N LEU A 334 7.53 21.59 18.84
CA LEU A 334 7.96 20.20 18.97
C LEU A 334 7.07 19.37 19.90
N GLU A 335 6.70 19.89 21.07
CA GLU A 335 5.93 19.14 22.06
C GLU A 335 4.57 18.68 21.50
N GLU A 336 3.80 19.63 20.97
CA GLU A 336 2.51 19.32 20.33
C GLU A 336 2.72 18.54 19.03
N GLY A 337 3.69 18.96 18.21
CA GLY A 337 4.01 18.29 16.95
C GLY A 337 4.28 16.80 17.14
N TRP A 338 5.04 16.39 18.16
CA TRP A 338 5.27 14.99 18.46
C TRP A 338 4.05 14.26 19.01
N ALA A 339 3.19 14.92 19.79
CA ALA A 339 1.95 14.32 20.25
C ALA A 339 1.02 13.99 19.08
N GLU A 340 0.89 14.92 18.13
CA GLU A 340 0.12 14.75 16.90
C GLU A 340 0.77 13.72 15.96
N TYR A 341 2.11 13.64 15.94
CA TYR A 341 2.85 12.70 15.09
C TYR A 341 2.59 11.22 15.42
N GLU A 342 2.12 10.91 16.64
CA GLU A 342 1.78 9.53 17.02
C GLU A 342 0.60 8.97 16.23
N TRP A 343 -0.29 9.83 15.75
CA TRP A 343 -1.44 9.43 14.92
C TRP A 343 -1.04 8.82 13.59
N ARG A 344 0.23 9.00 13.14
CA ARG A 344 0.76 8.33 11.95
C ARG A 344 0.56 6.82 12.01
N LEU A 345 0.65 6.21 13.20
CA LEU A 345 0.49 4.77 13.42
C LEU A 345 -0.94 4.30 13.06
N ASN A 346 -1.92 5.20 13.05
CA ASN A 346 -3.30 4.92 12.68
C ASN A 346 -3.63 5.28 11.22
N THR A 347 -2.62 5.61 10.40
CA THR A 347 -2.80 5.87 8.96
C THR A 347 -2.40 4.64 8.16
N GLU A 348 -3.08 4.39 7.03
CA GLU A 348 -2.79 3.24 6.15
C GLU A 348 -1.31 3.16 5.74
N LYS A 349 -0.66 4.32 5.56
CA LYS A 349 0.74 4.41 5.13
C LYS A 349 1.72 3.77 6.13
N PHE A 350 1.43 3.83 7.43
CA PHE A 350 2.32 3.33 8.48
C PHE A 350 1.68 2.17 9.25
N GLU A 351 0.71 1.49 8.65
CA GLU A 351 0.18 0.22 9.13
C GLU A 351 1.29 -0.84 9.08
N SER A 352 2.14 -0.79 10.11
CA SER A 352 3.34 -1.61 10.24
C SER A 352 3.07 -2.79 11.15
N ARG A 353 4.01 -3.74 11.15
CA ARG A 353 4.02 -4.86 12.12
C ARG A 353 4.04 -4.39 13.58
N TYR A 354 4.22 -3.09 13.85
CA TYR A 354 4.10 -2.51 15.18
C TYR A 354 2.86 -3.02 15.94
N HIS A 355 1.69 -3.07 15.29
CA HIS A 355 0.45 -3.55 15.91
C HIS A 355 0.40 -5.08 16.09
N GLN A 356 1.21 -5.83 15.35
CA GLN A 356 1.25 -7.30 15.40
C GLN A 356 2.04 -7.83 16.60
N PHE A 357 2.98 -7.04 17.14
CA PHE A 357 3.74 -7.44 18.33
C PHE A 357 2.85 -7.39 19.59
N PRO A 358 2.68 -8.50 20.34
CA PRO A 358 1.71 -8.59 21.45
C PRO A 358 2.17 -7.89 22.74
N CYS A 359 3.33 -7.24 22.75
CA CYS A 359 3.85 -6.53 23.92
C CYS A 359 3.27 -5.10 24.03
N PRO A 360 3.12 -4.56 25.26
CA PRO A 360 2.52 -3.25 25.47
C PRO A 360 3.41 -2.10 24.98
N PRO A 361 2.81 -0.99 24.50
CA PRO A 361 3.56 0.20 24.09
C PRO A 361 4.23 0.87 25.30
N TRP A 362 5.42 1.41 25.07
CA TRP A 362 6.14 2.23 26.03
C TRP A 362 5.61 3.67 26.02
N ASP A 363 5.34 4.19 27.21
CA ASP A 363 4.71 5.48 27.48
C ASP A 363 5.70 6.54 28.00
N GLY A 364 7.00 6.25 28.00
CA GLY A 364 8.03 7.10 28.60
C GLY A 364 8.39 6.73 30.05
N SER A 365 7.77 5.70 30.63
CA SER A 365 8.11 5.19 31.96
C SER A 365 9.57 4.71 32.08
N PRO A 366 10.14 4.63 33.31
CA PRO A 366 11.51 4.13 33.50
C PRO A 366 11.71 2.73 32.89
N VAL A 367 12.80 2.57 32.13
CA VAL A 367 13.14 1.32 31.41
C VAL A 367 14.18 0.46 32.15
N ASP A 368 14.63 0.90 33.32
CA ASP A 368 15.61 0.19 34.14
C ASP A 368 15.16 -1.25 34.44
N GLY A 369 16.01 -2.23 34.10
CA GLY A 369 15.67 -3.64 34.28
C GLY A 369 14.69 -4.22 33.23
N LYS A 370 14.28 -3.44 32.22
CA LYS A 370 13.34 -3.86 31.18
C LYS A 370 14.04 -4.29 29.89
N THR A 371 13.45 -5.26 29.20
CA THR A 371 13.78 -5.56 27.80
C THR A 371 12.85 -4.80 26.87
N MET A 372 13.44 -3.94 26.04
CA MET A 372 12.75 -3.06 25.10
C MET A 372 12.81 -3.62 23.68
N LEU A 373 11.70 -3.53 22.95
CA LEU A 373 11.65 -3.70 21.50
C LEU A 373 11.48 -2.33 20.82
N VAL A 374 12.40 -1.97 19.92
CA VAL A 374 12.24 -0.78 19.06
C VAL A 374 11.86 -1.26 17.66
N CYS A 375 10.69 -0.85 17.17
CA CYS A 375 10.14 -1.28 15.89
C CYS A 375 10.43 -0.24 14.80
N ALA A 376 10.90 -0.70 13.64
CA ALA A 376 11.08 0.16 12.46
C ALA A 376 9.79 0.21 11.63
N GLU A 377 9.37 1.41 11.25
CA GLU A 377 8.10 1.62 10.52
C GLU A 377 8.21 2.59 9.32
N GLN A 378 9.37 3.22 9.12
CA GLN A 378 9.59 4.23 8.07
C GLN A 378 10.79 3.92 7.17
N GLY A 379 11.12 4.81 6.23
CA GLY A 379 12.23 4.59 5.30
C GLY A 379 13.60 4.61 5.98
N VAL A 380 14.62 4.13 5.27
CA VAL A 380 16.02 4.10 5.75
C VAL A 380 16.51 5.46 6.27
N GLY A 381 16.19 6.56 5.57
CA GLY A 381 16.57 7.90 6.01
C GLY A 381 15.93 8.30 7.35
N ASP A 382 14.67 7.90 7.54
CA ASP A 382 13.95 8.12 8.79
C ASP A 382 14.56 7.30 9.94
N GLU A 383 14.85 6.02 9.69
CA GLU A 383 15.51 5.14 10.66
C GLU A 383 16.87 5.70 11.10
N ILE A 384 17.70 6.16 10.15
CA ILE A 384 18.99 6.81 10.45
C ILE A 384 18.79 8.05 11.32
N MET A 385 17.84 8.92 11.00
CA MET A 385 17.62 10.15 11.75
C MET A 385 17.12 9.87 13.18
N PHE A 386 16.14 8.98 13.31
CA PHE A 386 15.59 8.61 14.62
C PHE A 386 16.56 7.77 15.45
N ALA A 387 17.53 7.09 14.82
CA ALA A 387 18.60 6.39 15.53
C ALA A 387 19.42 7.29 16.47
N SER A 388 19.41 8.61 16.27
CA SER A 388 19.99 9.58 17.20
C SER A 388 19.40 9.49 18.63
N CYS A 389 18.21 8.93 18.79
CA CYS A 389 17.54 8.73 20.09
C CYS A 389 17.87 7.38 20.74
N LEU A 390 18.46 6.43 20.02
CA LEU A 390 18.73 5.08 20.54
C LEU A 390 19.65 5.07 21.77
N PRO A 391 20.73 5.87 21.84
CA PRO A 391 21.57 5.92 23.04
C PRO A 391 20.77 6.19 24.33
N ASN A 392 19.72 7.02 24.25
CA ASN A 392 18.91 7.39 25.40
C ASN A 392 18.14 6.21 26.04
N ILE A 393 17.90 5.13 25.28
CA ILE A 393 17.24 3.91 25.77
C ILE A 393 18.27 2.80 26.01
N ILE A 394 19.20 2.61 25.08
CA ILE A 394 20.22 1.54 25.14
C ILE A 394 21.05 1.62 26.41
N GLU A 395 21.31 2.83 26.92
CA GLU A 395 22.08 3.03 28.15
C GLU A 395 21.34 2.71 29.44
N ARG A 396 20.00 2.61 29.41
CA ARG A 396 19.13 2.51 30.59
C ARG A 396 18.38 1.18 30.67
N ALA A 397 17.96 0.63 29.54
CA ALA A 397 17.28 -0.64 29.49
C ALA A 397 18.22 -1.80 29.87
N ALA A 398 17.67 -2.90 30.38
CA ALA A 398 18.46 -4.12 30.60
C ALA A 398 18.89 -4.76 29.27
N SER A 399 18.03 -4.66 28.25
CA SER A 399 18.31 -5.12 26.90
C SER A 399 17.46 -4.33 25.90
N CYS A 400 18.02 -4.04 24.73
CA CYS A 400 17.31 -3.42 23.61
C CYS A 400 17.44 -4.33 22.38
N ILE A 401 16.29 -4.74 21.86
CA ILE A 401 16.17 -5.46 20.59
C ILE A 401 15.58 -4.47 19.58
N ILE A 402 16.25 -4.26 18.46
CA ILE A 402 15.92 -3.20 17.51
C ILE A 402 15.68 -3.83 16.14
N GLU A 403 14.49 -3.64 15.62
CA GLU A 403 14.16 -3.91 14.22
C GLU A 403 14.69 -2.78 13.33
N CYS A 404 15.29 -3.11 12.19
CA CYS A 404 15.72 -2.11 11.20
C CYS A 404 15.81 -2.71 9.79
N ASP A 405 15.93 -1.86 8.77
CA ASP A 405 16.26 -2.31 7.41
C ASP A 405 17.55 -3.15 7.42
N ARG A 406 17.56 -4.28 6.69
CA ARG A 406 18.70 -5.21 6.62
C ARG A 406 20.03 -4.51 6.34
N ARG A 407 19.99 -3.46 5.51
CA ARG A 407 21.17 -2.71 5.08
C ARG A 407 21.78 -1.89 6.21
N LEU A 408 21.00 -1.53 7.23
CA LEU A 408 21.46 -0.77 8.39
C LEU A 408 22.06 -1.65 9.49
N ILE A 409 21.80 -2.96 9.49
CA ILE A 409 22.24 -3.88 10.56
C ILE A 409 23.75 -3.77 10.84
N PRO A 410 24.68 -3.81 9.85
CA PRO A 410 26.11 -3.70 10.14
C PRO A 410 26.48 -2.37 10.80
N LEU A 411 25.96 -1.26 10.26
CA LEU A 411 26.18 0.09 10.76
C LEU A 411 25.65 0.28 12.17
N PHE A 412 24.41 -0.14 12.41
CA PHE A 412 23.75 0.00 13.71
C PHE A 412 24.39 -0.91 14.76
N SER A 413 24.69 -2.17 14.43
CA SER A 413 25.35 -3.09 15.36
C SER A 413 26.71 -2.55 15.82
N ARG A 414 27.47 -1.92 14.92
CA ARG A 414 28.76 -1.31 15.26
C ARG A 414 28.61 -0.03 16.08
N SER A 415 27.63 0.80 15.75
CA SER A 415 27.40 2.10 16.41
C SER A 415 26.74 1.96 17.79
N PHE A 416 25.94 0.92 17.97
CA PHE A 416 25.09 0.68 19.12
C PHE A 416 25.31 -0.73 19.70
N SER A 417 26.56 -1.06 20.01
CA SER A 417 27.02 -2.42 20.37
C SER A 417 26.38 -3.07 21.60
N LYS A 418 25.61 -2.30 22.39
CA LYS A 418 24.85 -2.79 23.56
C LYS A 418 23.43 -3.25 23.21
N ALA A 419 22.99 -3.08 21.96
CA ALA A 419 21.70 -3.56 21.47
C ALA A 419 21.87 -4.73 20.50
N SER A 420 20.82 -5.52 20.33
CA SER A 420 20.71 -6.52 19.27
C SER A 420 19.82 -6.01 18.15
N PHE A 421 20.12 -6.42 16.92
CA PHE A 421 19.43 -5.98 15.71
C PHE A 421 18.88 -7.15 14.92
N PHE A 422 17.72 -6.96 14.30
CA PHE A 422 17.17 -7.93 13.35
C PHE A 422 16.49 -7.21 12.17
N GLU A 423 16.38 -7.93 11.05
CA GLU A 423 15.82 -7.41 9.80
C GLU A 423 14.31 -7.20 9.91
N ARG A 424 13.86 -5.99 9.54
CA ARG A 424 12.45 -5.66 9.35
C ARG A 424 11.85 -6.57 8.29
N ASP A 425 10.60 -6.99 8.51
CA ASP A 425 9.85 -7.89 7.61
C ASP A 425 10.47 -9.29 7.44
N SER A 426 11.45 -9.65 8.28
CA SER A 426 11.97 -11.01 8.32
C SER A 426 10.88 -12.01 8.71
N GLN A 427 10.86 -13.15 8.00
CA GLN A 427 10.05 -14.32 8.32
C GLN A 427 10.50 -15.00 9.62
N TYR A 428 11.76 -14.80 10.01
CA TYR A 428 12.37 -15.41 11.19
C TYR A 428 12.60 -14.35 12.26
N LEU A 429 11.62 -14.22 13.16
CA LEU A 429 11.75 -13.33 14.32
C LEU A 429 12.72 -13.94 15.35
N PRO A 430 13.52 -13.10 16.04
CA PRO A 430 14.27 -13.55 17.20
C PRO A 430 13.31 -13.94 18.34
N ASP A 431 13.84 -14.55 19.41
CA ASP A 431 13.04 -14.80 20.61
C ASP A 431 12.67 -13.47 21.29
N LEU A 432 11.40 -13.10 21.15
CA LEU A 432 10.82 -11.89 21.75
C LEU A 432 10.10 -12.16 23.08
N SER A 433 10.16 -13.39 23.62
CA SER A 433 9.44 -13.76 24.84
C SER A 433 9.83 -12.95 26.08
N ALA A 434 11.07 -12.44 26.11
CA ALA A 434 11.59 -11.60 27.17
C ALA A 434 11.21 -10.11 27.03
N VAL A 435 10.64 -9.68 25.90
CA VAL A 435 10.27 -8.29 25.64
C VAL A 435 9.11 -7.87 26.54
N GLN A 436 9.29 -6.76 27.25
CA GLN A 436 8.28 -6.24 28.17
C GLN A 436 7.56 -5.01 27.64
N LEU A 437 8.22 -4.22 26.78
CA LEU A 437 7.71 -2.95 26.26
C LEU A 437 8.16 -2.79 24.81
N LYS A 438 7.34 -2.14 23.97
CA LYS A 438 7.69 -1.78 22.58
C LYS A 438 7.54 -0.29 22.31
N VAL A 439 8.32 0.23 21.37
CA VAL A 439 8.17 1.61 20.86
C VAL A 439 8.49 1.66 19.37
N ALA A 440 7.71 2.41 18.60
CA ALA A 440 8.08 2.70 17.21
C ALA A 440 9.28 3.66 17.20
N ILE A 441 10.26 3.45 16.33
CA ILE A 441 11.46 4.29 16.30
C ILE A 441 11.13 5.78 16.07
N GLY A 442 10.11 6.06 15.24
CA GLY A 442 9.61 7.42 14.99
C GLY A 442 8.90 8.07 16.18
N SER A 443 8.59 7.32 17.24
CA SER A 443 7.98 7.83 18.48
C SER A 443 9.04 8.23 19.52
N LEU A 444 10.30 7.84 19.34
CA LEU A 444 11.39 8.20 20.26
C LEU A 444 11.59 9.72 20.43
N PRO A 445 11.50 10.55 19.37
CA PRO A 445 11.66 11.99 19.50
C PRO A 445 10.69 12.64 20.47
N LYS A 446 9.46 12.10 20.61
CA LYS A 446 8.48 12.58 21.59
C LYS A 446 9.05 12.64 23.01
N TYR A 447 9.94 11.72 23.37
CA TYR A 447 10.51 11.60 24.71
C TYR A 447 11.88 12.27 24.87
N PHE A 448 12.60 12.49 23.76
CA PHE A 448 14.00 12.92 23.80
C PHE A 448 14.32 14.16 22.96
N ARG A 449 13.33 14.72 22.27
CA ARG A 449 13.44 15.86 21.34
C ARG A 449 12.29 16.86 21.56
N SER A 450 11.92 17.09 22.81
CA SER A 450 10.83 17.99 23.22
C SER A 450 11.15 19.47 22.98
N ASP A 451 12.44 19.82 22.95
CA ASP A 451 12.93 21.18 22.70
C ASP A 451 14.23 21.15 21.88
N LEU A 452 14.57 22.28 21.25
CA LEU A 452 15.76 22.39 20.39
C LEU A 452 17.08 22.10 21.13
N GLY A 453 17.14 22.30 22.45
CA GLY A 453 18.32 22.03 23.26
C GLY A 453 18.56 20.55 23.54
N THR A 454 17.55 19.69 23.37
CA THR A 454 17.64 18.23 23.58
C THR A 454 18.10 17.45 22.35
N PHE A 455 18.27 18.14 21.21
CA PHE A 455 18.82 17.53 20.01
C PHE A 455 20.32 17.22 20.16
N PRO A 456 20.88 16.33 19.31
CA PRO A 456 22.28 15.93 19.42
C PRO A 456 23.24 17.12 19.29
N HIS A 457 24.10 17.30 20.30
CA HIS A 457 25.24 18.24 20.25
C HIS A 457 26.54 17.58 19.78
N GLY A 458 26.57 16.24 19.79
CA GLY A 458 27.71 15.45 19.32
C GLY A 458 27.85 15.51 17.80
N LYS A 459 29.09 15.37 17.30
CA LYS A 459 29.35 15.44 15.86
C LYS A 459 28.77 14.27 15.08
N GLN A 460 28.68 13.08 15.67
CA GLN A 460 28.23 11.86 14.99
C GLN A 460 27.60 10.89 15.99
N PHE A 461 26.74 10.01 15.50
CA PHE A 461 26.18 8.87 16.25
C PHE A 461 26.22 7.56 15.47
N LEU A 462 26.64 7.58 14.19
CA LEU A 462 26.94 6.37 13.42
C LEU A 462 28.45 6.25 13.15
N LEU A 463 28.96 5.03 13.22
CA LEU A 463 30.35 4.67 12.99
C LEU A 463 30.47 3.84 11.72
N SER A 464 31.35 4.25 10.79
CA SER A 464 31.70 3.45 9.61
C SER A 464 32.75 2.37 9.93
N ASP A 465 32.86 1.35 9.09
CA ASP A 465 33.97 0.40 9.16
C ASP A 465 35.30 1.09 8.79
N LEU A 466 36.25 1.11 9.73
CA LEU A 466 37.51 1.82 9.55
C LEU A 466 38.40 1.21 8.47
N SER A 467 38.34 -0.11 8.26
CA SER A 467 39.15 -0.77 7.24
C SER A 467 38.67 -0.40 5.85
N ARG A 468 37.34 -0.35 5.66
CA ARG A 468 36.72 0.15 4.42
C ARG A 468 37.03 1.63 4.19
N VAL A 469 36.98 2.45 5.25
CA VAL A 469 37.33 3.88 5.15
C VAL A 469 38.77 4.04 4.68
N CYS A 470 39.72 3.30 5.23
CA CYS A 470 41.11 3.33 4.78
C CYS A 470 41.25 2.93 3.30
N ALA A 471 40.55 1.88 2.86
CA ALA A 471 40.55 1.46 1.46
C ALA A 471 40.01 2.56 0.53
N TRP A 472 38.94 3.25 0.93
CA TRP A 472 38.41 4.40 0.20
C TRP A 472 39.37 5.59 0.18
N GLN A 473 40.03 5.89 1.31
CA GLN A 473 41.05 6.94 1.37
C GLN A 473 42.25 6.64 0.45
N GLU A 474 42.70 5.39 0.38
CA GLU A 474 43.72 4.94 -0.56
C GLU A 474 43.27 5.11 -2.02
N ARG A 475 42.03 4.73 -2.34
CA ARG A 475 41.43 4.91 -3.67
C ARG A 475 41.30 6.39 -4.06
N LEU A 476 41.08 7.26 -3.07
CA LEU A 476 40.95 8.71 -3.26
C LEU A 476 42.30 9.45 -3.25
N HIS A 477 43.39 8.80 -2.82
CA HIS A 477 44.73 9.40 -2.76
C HIS A 477 45.21 10.03 -4.08
N PRO A 478 44.96 9.45 -5.28
CA PRO A 478 45.37 10.04 -6.56
C PRO A 478 44.76 11.42 -6.87
N PHE A 479 43.67 11.81 -6.20
CA PHE A 479 43.03 13.12 -6.38
C PHE A 479 43.74 14.25 -5.62
N GLY A 480 44.76 13.94 -4.83
CA GLY A 480 45.63 14.93 -4.19
C GLY A 480 44.89 15.91 -3.27
N GLU A 481 45.28 17.18 -3.37
CA GLU A 481 44.74 18.27 -2.54
C GLU A 481 43.40 18.82 -3.04
N ASN A 482 42.85 18.30 -4.16
CA ASN A 482 41.52 18.69 -4.58
C ASN A 482 40.50 18.40 -3.47
N LEU A 483 39.56 19.32 -3.30
CA LEU A 483 38.40 19.12 -2.43
C LEU A 483 37.55 17.97 -2.99
N LYS A 484 37.36 16.91 -2.21
CA LYS A 484 36.62 15.72 -2.63
C LYS A 484 35.15 15.86 -2.24
N VAL A 485 34.29 16.12 -3.22
CA VAL A 485 32.88 16.43 -3.00
C VAL A 485 31.99 15.29 -3.48
N GLY A 486 31.24 14.69 -2.55
CA GLY A 486 30.19 13.72 -2.88
C GLY A 486 28.88 14.41 -3.21
N ILE A 487 28.20 13.98 -4.28
CA ILE A 487 26.94 14.60 -4.73
C ILE A 487 25.77 13.62 -4.83
N SER A 488 24.58 14.07 -4.44
CA SER A 488 23.33 13.32 -4.58
C SER A 488 22.18 14.29 -4.91
N TRP A 489 21.56 14.16 -6.07
CA TRP A 489 20.71 15.21 -6.66
C TRP A 489 19.23 14.84 -6.76
N ARG A 490 18.84 13.60 -6.41
CA ARG A 490 17.47 13.11 -6.48
C ARG A 490 17.04 12.37 -5.21
N GLY A 491 15.78 12.57 -4.84
CA GLY A 491 15.10 11.78 -3.82
C GLY A 491 14.60 10.43 -4.38
N GLY A 492 14.30 9.48 -3.48
CA GLY A 492 13.68 8.20 -3.87
C GLY A 492 12.28 8.36 -4.49
N GLU A 493 11.73 7.26 -5.01
CA GLU A 493 10.49 7.18 -5.83
C GLU A 493 9.17 7.52 -5.10
N HIS A 494 9.09 8.64 -4.40
CA HIS A 494 7.81 9.15 -3.89
C HIS A 494 7.19 10.10 -4.93
N LYS A 495 6.21 9.61 -5.72
CA LYS A 495 5.63 10.26 -6.92
C LYS A 495 5.42 11.78 -6.85
N TYR A 496 5.00 12.31 -5.70
CA TYR A 496 4.73 13.75 -5.54
C TYR A 496 5.92 14.57 -5.02
N MET A 497 6.73 14.03 -4.10
CA MET A 497 7.82 14.80 -3.47
C MET A 497 9.15 14.64 -4.21
N SER A 498 9.36 13.55 -4.96
CA SER A 498 10.60 13.32 -5.71
C SER A 498 10.86 14.47 -6.69
N HIS A 499 9.85 14.90 -7.45
CA HIS A 499 10.01 16.00 -8.41
C HIS A 499 10.27 17.36 -7.75
N VAL A 500 9.66 17.61 -6.59
CA VAL A 500 9.77 18.92 -5.91
C VAL A 500 11.12 19.09 -5.23
N ARG A 501 11.68 18.03 -4.64
CA ARG A 501 12.96 18.07 -3.89
C ARG A 501 14.19 17.64 -4.69
N SER A 502 14.03 17.29 -5.97
CA SER A 502 15.14 16.87 -6.81
C SER A 502 15.58 17.96 -7.79
N MET A 503 16.83 17.88 -8.21
CA MET A 503 17.43 18.73 -9.23
C MET A 503 17.90 17.87 -10.41
N LEU A 504 18.06 18.48 -11.57
CA LEU A 504 18.72 17.89 -12.73
C LEU A 504 20.20 18.28 -12.74
N LEU A 505 21.11 17.38 -13.13
CA LEU A 505 22.56 17.70 -13.14
C LEU A 505 22.94 18.89 -14.04
N LYS A 506 22.14 19.20 -15.07
CA LYS A 506 22.34 20.41 -15.88
C LYS A 506 22.27 21.71 -15.08
N GLU A 507 21.49 21.72 -13.99
CA GLU A 507 21.37 22.86 -13.07
C GLU A 507 22.65 23.03 -12.23
N TRP A 508 23.54 22.03 -12.22
CA TRP A 508 24.80 22.00 -11.46
C TRP A 508 26.03 22.34 -12.32
N TYR A 509 25.86 22.63 -13.62
CA TYR A 509 27.00 22.83 -14.52
C TYR A 509 27.95 23.96 -14.10
N GLU A 510 27.47 25.01 -13.45
CA GLU A 510 28.35 26.07 -12.92
C GLU A 510 29.26 25.56 -11.80
N LEU A 511 28.73 24.69 -10.94
CA LEU A 511 29.46 24.06 -9.85
C LEU A 511 30.54 23.10 -10.39
N PHE A 512 30.23 22.31 -11.42
CA PHE A 512 31.19 21.37 -12.01
C PHE A 512 32.37 22.04 -12.71
N ARG A 513 32.25 23.31 -13.10
CA ARG A 513 33.34 24.07 -13.74
C ARG A 513 34.32 24.70 -12.75
N LEU A 514 34.08 24.57 -11.44
CA LEU A 514 34.99 25.10 -10.43
C LEU A 514 36.31 24.31 -10.43
N PRO A 515 37.47 24.99 -10.40
CA PRO A 515 38.77 24.33 -10.35
C PRO A 515 39.02 23.72 -8.96
N ASN A 516 40.00 22.82 -8.86
CA ASN A 516 40.49 22.24 -7.59
C ASN A 516 39.43 21.43 -6.80
N ILE A 517 38.38 20.95 -7.47
CA ILE A 517 37.35 20.08 -6.89
C ILE A 517 37.29 18.77 -7.69
N SER A 518 37.20 17.64 -7.00
CA SER A 518 36.92 16.33 -7.57
C SER A 518 35.54 15.88 -7.11
N PHE A 519 34.67 15.52 -8.06
CA PHE A 519 33.27 15.15 -7.77
C PHE A 519 33.07 13.63 -7.80
N PHE A 520 32.30 13.13 -6.84
CA PHE A 520 32.04 11.71 -6.64
C PHE A 520 30.54 11.45 -6.58
N ASN A 521 30.08 10.43 -7.32
CA ASN A 521 28.68 10.05 -7.30
C ASN A 521 28.30 9.42 -5.96
N LEU A 522 27.26 9.94 -5.32
CA LEU A 522 26.56 9.34 -4.19
C LEU A 522 25.04 9.23 -4.45
N GLN A 523 24.63 9.34 -5.71
CA GLN A 523 23.27 9.10 -6.16
C GLN A 523 23.09 7.63 -6.48
N TYR A 524 22.08 7.04 -5.86
CA TYR A 524 21.67 5.67 -6.12
C TYR A 524 20.72 5.59 -7.32
N GLY A 525 20.67 4.41 -7.94
CA GLY A 525 19.90 4.11 -9.13
C GLY A 525 20.71 4.26 -10.43
N HIS A 526 20.03 4.11 -11.57
CA HIS A 526 20.68 4.19 -12.87
C HIS A 526 20.92 5.64 -13.30
N VAL A 527 22.17 6.10 -13.20
CA VAL A 527 22.52 7.52 -13.39
C VAL A 527 23.61 7.78 -14.44
N SER A 528 24.18 6.75 -15.04
CA SER A 528 25.36 6.86 -15.91
C SER A 528 25.16 7.83 -17.08
N ALA A 529 23.97 7.85 -17.70
CA ALA A 529 23.66 8.75 -18.80
C ALA A 529 23.71 10.24 -18.40
N GLU A 530 23.22 10.59 -17.21
CA GLU A 530 23.27 11.97 -16.71
C GLU A 530 24.69 12.38 -16.33
N ILE A 531 25.49 11.44 -15.82
CA ILE A 531 26.91 11.66 -15.51
C ILE A 531 27.72 11.89 -16.79
N ASP A 532 27.49 11.09 -17.82
CA ASP A 532 28.15 11.26 -19.13
C ASP A 532 27.81 12.63 -19.73
N GLU A 533 26.55 13.08 -19.62
CA GLU A 533 26.12 14.40 -20.08
C GLU A 533 26.86 15.54 -19.36
N VAL A 534 27.16 15.40 -18.06
CA VAL A 534 27.99 16.40 -17.34
C VAL A 534 29.38 16.50 -17.95
N LYS A 535 30.03 15.37 -18.22
CA LYS A 535 31.37 15.35 -18.81
C LYS A 535 31.39 16.02 -20.18
N ASP A 536 30.39 15.72 -21.01
CA ASP A 536 30.27 16.29 -22.35
C ASP A 536 30.06 17.81 -22.32
N ASN A 537 29.31 18.34 -21.34
CA ASN A 537 28.93 19.75 -21.27
C ASN A 537 29.86 20.64 -20.42
N THR A 538 30.64 20.05 -19.52
CA THR A 538 31.48 20.78 -18.57
C THR A 538 32.97 20.41 -18.65
N GLY A 539 33.30 19.28 -19.26
CA GLY A 539 34.65 18.69 -19.24
C GLY A 539 34.99 17.98 -17.91
N THR A 540 34.12 18.06 -16.90
CA THR A 540 34.35 17.51 -15.57
C THR A 540 33.84 16.08 -15.50
N THR A 541 34.69 15.17 -15.03
CA THR A 541 34.30 13.78 -14.78
C THR A 541 33.76 13.68 -13.35
N ILE A 542 32.52 13.19 -13.21
CA ILE A 542 32.00 12.71 -11.92
C ILE A 542 32.46 11.26 -11.79
N HIS A 543 33.19 10.96 -10.71
CA HIS A 543 33.69 9.62 -10.45
C HIS A 543 32.56 8.76 -9.88
N ASP A 544 32.14 7.78 -10.67
CA ASP A 544 31.12 6.80 -10.31
C ASP A 544 31.75 5.41 -10.18
N TRP A 545 31.36 4.70 -9.12
CA TRP A 545 31.95 3.43 -8.75
C TRP A 545 30.85 2.46 -8.33
N GLU A 546 30.53 1.56 -9.25
CA GLU A 546 29.43 0.60 -9.14
C GLU A 546 29.53 -0.35 -7.94
N ASP A 547 30.72 -0.50 -7.34
CA ASP A 547 30.94 -1.33 -6.17
C ASP A 547 30.42 -0.73 -4.85
N SER A 548 29.96 0.53 -4.87
CA SER A 548 29.40 1.26 -3.73
C SER A 548 27.89 1.55 -3.90
N ASP A 549 27.09 0.49 -4.08
CA ASP A 549 25.63 0.65 -4.22
C ASP A 549 24.92 0.66 -2.85
N PRO A 550 24.33 1.80 -2.39
CA PRO A 550 23.59 1.87 -1.14
C PRO A 550 22.26 1.10 -1.15
N LEU A 551 21.78 0.64 -2.30
CA LEU A 551 20.61 -0.24 -2.38
C LEU A 551 20.94 -1.67 -1.94
N GLU A 552 22.20 -2.07 -2.03
CA GLU A 552 22.67 -3.39 -1.61
C GLU A 552 23.50 -3.33 -0.32
N ASN A 553 24.40 -2.36 -0.19
CA ASN A 553 25.37 -2.29 0.89
C ASN A 553 25.60 -0.86 1.39
N LEU A 554 24.83 -0.46 2.41
CA LEU A 554 25.02 0.84 3.07
C LEU A 554 26.35 0.94 3.85
N ASP A 555 26.97 -0.18 4.25
CA ASP A 555 28.18 -0.16 5.06
C ASP A 555 29.43 0.25 4.25
N ASP A 556 29.46 -0.10 2.96
CA ASP A 556 30.51 0.37 2.06
C ASP A 556 30.28 1.82 1.62
N PHE A 557 29.03 2.15 1.28
CA PHE A 557 28.61 3.51 0.95
C PHE A 557 28.89 4.50 2.09
N ALA A 558 28.68 4.08 3.34
CA ALA A 558 29.08 4.80 4.54
C ALA A 558 30.58 5.12 4.55
N ALA A 559 31.42 4.14 4.21
CA ALA A 559 32.87 4.30 4.20
C ALA A 559 33.32 5.27 3.11
N GLN A 560 32.70 5.21 1.92
CA GLN A 560 32.91 6.17 0.85
C GLN A 560 32.58 7.59 1.33
N ILE A 561 31.40 7.80 1.92
CA ILE A 561 30.98 9.10 2.47
C ILE A 561 32.00 9.65 3.47
N VAL A 562 32.48 8.80 4.39
CA VAL A 562 33.44 9.23 5.42
C VAL A 562 34.77 9.68 4.82
N ALA A 563 35.19 9.04 3.73
CA ALA A 563 36.46 9.34 3.05
C ALA A 563 36.44 10.64 2.21
N LEU A 564 35.26 11.21 1.91
CA LEU A 564 35.10 12.47 1.18
C LEU A 564 35.21 13.69 2.10
N ASP A 565 35.47 14.89 1.57
CA ASP A 565 35.67 16.10 2.37
C ASP A 565 34.35 16.82 2.69
N LEU A 566 33.45 16.88 1.71
CA LEU A 566 32.16 17.56 1.77
C LEU A 566 31.10 16.74 1.01
N ILE A 567 29.88 16.72 1.54
CA ILE A 567 28.73 16.11 0.86
C ILE A 567 27.74 17.22 0.47
N ILE A 568 27.30 17.24 -0.78
CA ILE A 568 26.24 18.15 -1.24
C ILE A 568 25.07 17.28 -1.72
N SER A 569 23.94 17.38 -1.04
CA SER A 569 22.82 16.48 -1.29
C SER A 569 21.49 17.22 -1.27
N VAL A 570 20.53 16.79 -2.07
CA VAL A 570 19.12 17.10 -1.79
C VAL A 570 18.63 16.36 -0.54
N ASP A 571 17.42 16.66 -0.08
CA ASP A 571 16.72 15.94 1.00
C ASP A 571 16.47 14.45 0.63
N ASN A 572 17.41 13.58 0.99
CA ASN A 572 17.34 12.13 0.80
C ASN A 572 18.17 11.37 1.86
N ALA A 573 18.21 10.04 1.76
CA ALA A 573 18.91 9.18 2.72
C ALA A 573 20.43 9.43 2.79
N THR A 574 21.06 9.86 1.69
CA THR A 574 22.49 10.21 1.64
C THR A 574 22.80 11.38 2.57
N ALA A 575 21.96 12.42 2.57
CA ALA A 575 22.10 13.55 3.49
C ALA A 575 22.05 13.06 4.95
N HIS A 576 21.03 12.28 5.32
CA HIS A 576 20.87 11.75 6.67
C HIS A 576 22.04 10.88 7.12
N LEU A 577 22.53 9.98 6.25
CA LEU A 577 23.66 9.10 6.55
C LEU A 577 24.95 9.90 6.78
N ALA A 578 25.26 10.85 5.89
CA ALA A 578 26.43 11.71 6.02
C ALA A 578 26.39 12.60 7.27
N GLY A 579 25.22 13.15 7.59
CA GLY A 579 25.00 13.93 8.81
C GLY A 579 25.18 13.09 10.07
N ALA A 580 24.65 11.86 10.09
CA ALA A 580 24.79 10.94 11.22
C ALA A 580 26.25 10.50 11.48
N MET A 581 27.10 10.58 10.45
CA MET A 581 28.54 10.31 10.51
C MET A 581 29.38 11.56 10.83
N GLY A 582 28.75 12.72 10.99
CA GLY A 582 29.44 13.98 11.31
C GLY A 582 30.25 14.57 10.17
N LYS A 583 29.90 14.25 8.92
CA LYS A 583 30.50 14.90 7.77
C LYS A 583 29.93 16.32 7.61
N PRO A 584 30.73 17.27 7.11
CA PRO A 584 30.16 18.50 6.55
C PRO A 584 29.19 18.13 5.43
N VAL A 585 27.94 18.56 5.54
CA VAL A 585 26.92 18.35 4.51
C VAL A 585 26.22 19.66 4.19
N TRP A 586 26.06 19.93 2.91
CA TRP A 586 25.20 21.00 2.42
C TRP A 586 23.95 20.39 1.81
N THR A 587 22.81 20.64 2.46
CA THR A 587 21.52 20.09 2.05
C THR A 587 20.74 21.12 1.25
N LEU A 588 20.34 20.75 0.04
CA LEU A 588 19.55 21.57 -0.87
C LEU A 588 18.07 21.27 -0.67
N LEU A 589 17.28 22.29 -0.34
CA LEU A 589 15.90 22.16 0.10
C LEU A 589 14.94 22.92 -0.83
N PRO A 590 13.77 22.34 -1.13
CA PRO A 590 12.72 23.03 -1.87
C PRO A 590 12.10 24.15 -1.02
N TYR A 591 11.27 24.97 -1.65
CA TYR A 591 10.61 26.11 -0.99
C TYR A 591 9.75 25.69 0.22
N VAL A 592 8.97 24.61 0.08
CA VAL A 592 8.28 23.93 1.19
C VAL A 592 9.06 22.66 1.53
N PRO A 593 9.96 22.70 2.54
CA PRO A 593 10.76 21.54 2.92
C PRO A 593 9.95 20.54 3.74
N ASP A 594 10.49 19.33 3.90
CA ASP A 594 10.00 18.39 4.91
C ASP A 594 10.18 18.96 6.33
N TRP A 595 9.29 18.58 7.26
CA TRP A 595 9.21 19.13 8.61
C TRP A 595 10.53 19.02 9.39
N ARG A 596 11.35 18.01 9.07
CA ARG A 596 12.68 17.76 9.66
C ARG A 596 13.62 18.94 9.60
N TRP A 597 13.48 19.76 8.56
CA TRP A 597 14.41 20.83 8.26
C TRP A 597 13.98 22.18 8.86
N MET A 598 12.74 22.30 9.35
CA MET A 598 12.12 23.54 9.83
C MET A 598 12.13 24.68 8.78
N LEU A 599 11.45 25.80 9.03
CA LEU A 599 11.33 26.90 8.05
C LEU A 599 12.49 27.89 8.08
N ASN A 600 12.81 28.44 9.25
CA ASN A 600 13.58 29.69 9.37
C ASN A 600 15.00 29.46 9.91
N ARG A 601 15.74 28.55 9.29
CA ARG A 601 17.10 28.22 9.73
C ARG A 601 18.02 27.71 8.62
N GLU A 602 19.31 27.96 8.77
CA GLU A 602 20.36 27.52 7.83
C GLU A 602 21.16 26.32 8.37
N ASP A 603 20.85 25.82 9.56
CA ASP A 603 21.47 24.68 10.22
C ASP A 603 20.44 23.56 10.47
N SER A 604 20.91 22.34 10.79
CA SER A 604 20.03 21.23 11.14
C SER A 604 20.10 20.93 12.64
N PRO A 605 18.97 20.89 13.36
CA PRO A 605 18.96 20.43 14.75
C PRO A 605 19.31 18.94 14.84
N TRP A 606 19.06 18.14 13.80
CA TRP A 606 19.41 16.71 13.80
C TRP A 606 20.91 16.46 13.62
N TYR A 607 21.60 17.37 12.92
CA TYR A 607 22.96 17.17 12.44
C TYR A 607 23.78 18.48 12.55
N PRO A 608 24.59 18.64 13.62
CA PRO A 608 25.31 19.90 13.87
C PRO A 608 26.33 20.31 12.79
N THR A 609 26.73 19.39 11.91
CA THR A 609 27.70 19.62 10.84
C THR A 609 27.04 20.04 9.51
N MET A 610 25.72 20.16 9.48
CA MET A 610 24.97 20.49 8.27
C MET A 610 24.72 21.97 8.09
N ARG A 611 24.72 22.39 6.82
CA ARG A 611 24.21 23.67 6.36
C ARG A 611 23.10 23.46 5.35
N LEU A 612 22.06 24.28 5.41
CA LEU A 612 20.87 24.20 4.58
C LEU A 612 20.83 25.34 3.57
N PHE A 613 20.58 25.02 2.32
CA PHE A 613 20.34 25.99 1.24
C PHE A 613 18.91 25.81 0.73
N ARG A 614 18.11 26.88 0.75
CA ARG A 614 16.67 26.81 0.51
C ARG A 614 16.29 27.62 -0.71
N GLN A 615 15.35 27.09 -1.49
CA GLN A 615 14.73 27.89 -2.53
C GLN A 615 14.09 29.15 -1.94
N PRO A 616 14.33 30.34 -2.51
CA PRO A 616 13.63 31.56 -2.08
C PRO A 616 12.21 31.66 -2.66
N ALA A 617 11.91 30.90 -3.72
CA ALA A 617 10.59 30.77 -4.33
C ALA A 617 10.41 29.36 -4.92
N PRO A 618 9.17 28.84 -5.08
CA PRO A 618 8.93 27.53 -5.66
C PRO A 618 9.64 27.34 -7.00
N GLY A 619 10.53 26.34 -7.07
CA GLY A 619 11.26 25.98 -8.29
C GLY A 619 12.52 26.80 -8.57
N ASP A 620 12.87 27.79 -7.74
CA ASP A 620 14.10 28.59 -7.91
C ASP A 620 15.34 27.85 -7.38
N TRP A 621 15.70 26.77 -8.07
CA TRP A 621 16.93 26.02 -7.84
C TRP A 621 18.19 26.77 -8.29
N ASP A 622 18.07 27.72 -9.23
CA ASP A 622 19.19 28.53 -9.70
C ASP A 622 19.78 29.39 -8.58
N SER A 623 18.92 30.04 -7.77
CA SER A 623 19.37 30.83 -6.61
C SER A 623 20.04 29.95 -5.55
N VAL A 624 19.54 28.73 -5.32
CA VAL A 624 20.15 27.75 -4.43
C VAL A 624 21.55 27.40 -4.92
N MET A 625 21.69 27.04 -6.19
CA MET A 625 22.97 26.62 -6.76
C MET A 625 23.99 27.76 -6.79
N LYS A 626 23.56 29.01 -7.07
CA LYS A 626 24.43 30.19 -6.97
C LYS A 626 25.01 30.34 -5.56
N GLY A 627 24.18 30.20 -4.52
CA GLY A 627 24.64 30.26 -3.13
C GLY A 627 25.66 29.16 -2.80
N VAL A 628 25.43 27.94 -3.28
CA VAL A 628 26.36 26.82 -3.13
C VAL A 628 27.69 27.11 -3.84
N VAL A 629 27.65 27.57 -5.09
CA VAL A 629 28.84 27.91 -5.88
C VAL A 629 29.66 29.02 -5.23
N GLU A 630 29.00 30.07 -4.74
CA GLU A 630 29.67 31.17 -4.02
C GLU A 630 30.37 30.68 -2.77
N GLU A 631 29.75 29.75 -2.03
CA GLU A 631 30.36 29.22 -0.82
C GLU A 631 31.50 28.25 -1.12
N LEU A 632 31.38 27.40 -2.15
CA LEU A 632 32.49 26.53 -2.59
C LEU A 632 33.71 27.36 -2.98
N LYS A 633 33.53 28.47 -3.71
CA LYS A 633 34.61 29.41 -4.07
C LYS A 633 35.33 30.03 -2.87
N ARG A 634 34.75 29.98 -1.66
CA ARG A 634 35.41 30.44 -0.43
C ARG A 634 36.23 29.35 0.25
N LEU A 635 35.98 28.07 -0.09
CA LEU A 635 36.68 26.91 0.47
C LEU A 635 37.90 26.50 -0.35
N ILE A 636 37.90 26.79 -1.66
CA ILE A 636 39.01 26.55 -2.60
C ILE A 636 39.79 27.84 -2.87
#